data_AF-A0A4Q4Z9A9-F1
#
_entry.id   AF-A0A4Q4Z9A9-F1
#
_cell.length_a   1.000
_cell.length_b   1.000
_cell.length_c   1.000
_cell.angle_alpha   90.00
_cell.angle_beta   90.00
_cell.angle_gamma   90.00
#
_symmetry.space_group_name_H-M   'P 1'
#
loop_
_entity.id
_entity.type
_entity.pdbx_description
1 polymer ?
#
loop_
_entity_poly.entity_id
_entity_poly.type
_entity_poly.pdbx_seq_one_letter_code
_entity_poly.pdbx_strand_id
1 'polypeptide(L)'
;MTPTPGSPSNGTPVNGTEPDTHALRLEVSQLRTALSSRAVIEQAKGMIMAERQCDADEAFQVLRRFSQDTNVPLRDVARALIYQTTNGSTGPPT
;
A
#
# COMPACT_ATOMS: atom_id res chain seq x y z
N MET A 1 -0.77 -40.97 -55.06
CA MET A 1 -0.28 -39.62 -54.76
C MET A 1 -1.26 -38.64 -55.37
N THR A 2 -2.13 -38.03 -54.56
CA THR A 2 -3.13 -37.04 -55.02
C THR A 2 -2.97 -35.78 -54.17
N PRO A 3 -2.72 -34.59 -54.76
CA PRO A 3 -2.83 -33.34 -54.03
C PRO A 3 -4.29 -32.87 -54.01
N THR A 4 -4.83 -32.59 -52.83
CA THR A 4 -6.10 -31.86 -52.67
C THR A 4 -5.78 -30.39 -52.39
N PRO A 5 -6.28 -29.43 -53.17
CA PRO A 5 -6.20 -28.01 -52.85
C PRO A 5 -7.46 -27.52 -52.13
N GLY A 6 -7.31 -26.50 -51.27
CA GLY A 6 -8.39 -25.54 -51.00
C GLY A 6 -8.91 -25.44 -49.56
N SER A 7 -8.21 -24.63 -48.77
CA SER A 7 -8.70 -23.71 -47.71
C SER A 7 -9.40 -24.26 -46.46
N PRO A 8 -9.12 -23.64 -45.29
CA PRO A 8 -9.95 -22.50 -44.91
C PRO A 8 -9.16 -21.19 -44.70
N SER A 9 -9.82 -20.12 -45.11
CA SER A 9 -9.51 -18.71 -44.87
C SER A 9 -9.08 -18.47 -43.43
N ASN A 10 -7.86 -17.96 -43.22
CA ASN A 10 -7.50 -17.33 -41.96
C ASN A 10 -8.17 -15.95 -41.92
N GLY A 11 -9.48 -15.96 -41.67
CA GLY A 11 -10.22 -14.79 -41.25
C GLY A 11 -9.79 -14.46 -39.83
N THR A 12 -9.05 -13.37 -39.69
CA THR A 12 -9.25 -12.26 -38.75
C THR A 12 -7.87 -11.76 -38.31
N PRO A 13 -7.40 -10.57 -38.77
CA PRO A 13 -6.46 -9.82 -37.98
C PRO A 13 -7.21 -9.42 -36.70
N VAL A 14 -6.98 -10.14 -35.60
CA VAL A 14 -7.45 -9.74 -34.27
C VAL A 14 -6.62 -8.54 -33.82
N ASN A 15 -6.83 -7.40 -34.48
CA ASN A 15 -6.51 -6.10 -33.92
C ASN A 15 -7.65 -5.74 -32.95
N GLY A 16 -7.69 -6.46 -31.83
CA GLY A 16 -8.52 -6.16 -30.69
C GLY A 16 -7.68 -5.33 -29.72
N THR A 17 -7.91 -4.03 -29.75
CA THR A 17 -7.83 -3.11 -28.62
C THR A 17 -7.78 -3.80 -27.25
N GLU A 18 -6.58 -4.16 -26.77
CA GLU A 18 -6.30 -4.36 -25.34
C GLU A 18 -5.48 -3.16 -24.80
N PRO A 19 -5.94 -1.90 -24.91
CA PRO A 19 -5.37 -0.85 -24.12
C PRO A 19 -5.91 -1.00 -22.68
N ASP A 20 -5.09 -0.63 -21.71
CA ASP A 20 -5.50 -0.23 -20.36
C ASP A 20 -5.83 -1.29 -19.28
N THR A 21 -6.09 -2.58 -19.56
CA THR A 21 -6.40 -3.52 -18.44
C THR A 21 -5.22 -3.74 -17.47
N HIS A 22 -3.98 -3.61 -17.96
CA HIS A 22 -2.78 -3.64 -17.12
C HIS A 22 -2.51 -2.31 -16.41
N ALA A 23 -2.74 -1.18 -17.10
CA ALA A 23 -2.56 0.16 -16.52
C ALA A 23 -3.56 0.41 -15.38
N LEU A 24 -4.84 0.07 -15.57
CA LEU A 24 -5.86 0.18 -14.52
C LEU A 24 -5.50 -0.66 -13.28
N ARG A 25 -4.96 -1.87 -13.48
CA ARG A 25 -4.54 -2.74 -12.37
C ARG A 25 -3.37 -2.14 -11.58
N LEU A 26 -2.42 -1.52 -12.26
CA LEU A 26 -1.31 -0.82 -11.61
C LEU A 26 -1.80 0.40 -10.82
N GLU A 27 -2.69 1.20 -11.39
CA GLU A 27 -3.23 2.39 -10.76
C GLU A 27 -4.07 2.07 -9.51
N VAL A 28 -4.94 1.06 -9.59
CA VAL A 28 -5.69 0.56 -8.42
C VAL A 28 -4.74 0.07 -7.33
N SER A 29 -3.64 -0.60 -7.67
CA SER A 29 -2.65 -1.07 -6.70
C SER A 29 -1.93 0.09 -5.99
N GLN A 30 -1.52 1.11 -6.75
CA GLN A 30 -0.86 2.30 -6.21
C GLN A 30 -1.80 3.09 -5.29
N LEU A 31 -3.06 3.29 -5.69
CA LEU A 31 -4.07 3.96 -4.88
C LEU A 31 -4.34 3.19 -3.58
N ARG A 32 -4.50 1.86 -3.64
CA ARG A 32 -4.70 1.03 -2.44
C ARG A 32 -3.50 1.10 -1.50
N THR A 33 -2.29 1.12 -2.06
CA THR A 33 -1.05 1.27 -1.28
C THR A 33 -1.01 2.63 -0.58
N ALA A 34 -1.34 3.71 -1.28
CA ALA A 34 -1.36 5.06 -0.73
C ALA A 34 -2.41 5.19 0.40
N LEU A 35 -3.63 4.66 0.19
CA LEU A 35 -4.70 4.69 1.20
C LEU A 35 -4.34 3.88 2.45
N SER A 36 -3.80 2.67 2.27
CA SER A 36 -3.33 1.84 3.38
C SER A 36 -2.23 2.54 4.19
N SER A 37 -1.31 3.22 3.50
CA SER A 37 -0.26 4.01 4.13
C SER A 37 -0.83 5.14 4.99
N ARG A 38 -1.84 5.86 4.47
CA ARG A 38 -2.48 6.97 5.19
C ARG A 38 -3.20 6.50 6.45
N ALA A 39 -3.96 5.41 6.37
CA ALA A 39 -4.69 4.88 7.53
C ALA A 39 -3.75 4.54 8.70
N VAL A 40 -2.63 3.89 8.42
CA VAL A 40 -1.64 3.51 9.43
C VAL A 40 -0.95 4.73 10.05
N ILE A 41 -0.63 5.74 9.24
CA ILE A 41 -0.02 6.98 9.74
C ILE A 41 -0.98 7.73 10.67
N GLU A 42 -2.27 7.81 10.32
CA GLU A 42 -3.28 8.47 11.17
C GLU A 42 -3.51 7.72 12.49
N GLN A 43 -3.48 6.38 12.49
CA GLN A 43 -3.55 5.60 13.74
C GLN A 43 -2.35 5.88 14.65
N ALA A 44 -1.13 5.85 14.10
CA ALA A 44 0.07 6.15 14.87
C ALA A 44 0.07 7.58 15.42
N LYS A 45 -0.39 8.57 14.63
CA LYS A 45 -0.59 9.94 15.11
C LYS A 45 -1.54 9.97 16.31
N GLY A 46 -2.70 9.31 16.22
CA GLY A 46 -3.67 9.26 17.32
C GLY A 46 -3.09 8.66 18.61
N MET A 47 -2.26 7.63 18.50
CA MET A 47 -1.54 7.05 19.65
C MET A 47 -0.58 8.06 20.28
N ILE A 48 0.22 8.77 19.47
CA ILE A 48 1.15 9.79 19.97
C ILE A 48 0.40 10.95 20.63
N MET A 49 -0.70 11.40 20.02
CA MET A 49 -1.54 12.46 20.59
C MET A 49 -2.06 12.07 21.97
N ALA A 50 -2.52 10.83 22.13
CA ALA A 50 -3.01 10.32 23.41
C ALA A 50 -1.89 10.17 24.45
N GLU A 51 -0.70 9.73 24.04
CA GLU A 51 0.44 9.51 24.93
C GLU A 51 1.10 10.82 25.39
N ARG A 52 1.22 11.80 24.47
CA ARG A 52 1.94 13.06 24.71
C ARG A 52 1.04 14.25 24.99
N GLN A 53 -0.28 14.07 24.90
CA GLN A 53 -1.28 15.14 25.05
C GLN A 53 -1.03 16.33 24.11
N CYS A 54 -0.70 16.04 22.84
CA CYS A 54 -0.41 17.04 21.83
C CYS A 54 -1.37 16.98 20.63
N ASP A 55 -1.34 18.03 19.82
CA ASP A 55 -2.16 18.14 18.61
C ASP A 55 -1.61 17.28 17.45
N ALA A 56 -2.46 17.10 16.44
CA ALA A 56 -2.16 16.24 15.29
C ALA A 56 -0.93 16.70 14.46
N ASP A 57 -0.66 18.01 14.39
CA ASP A 57 0.52 18.54 13.69
C ASP A 57 1.81 18.15 14.42
N GLU A 58 1.84 18.33 15.74
CA GLU A 58 2.98 17.99 16.57
C GLU A 58 3.25 16.48 16.55
N ALA A 59 2.20 15.66 16.68
CA ALA A 59 2.32 14.20 16.55
C ALA A 59 2.89 13.78 15.18
N PHE A 60 2.46 14.44 14.10
CA PHE A 60 2.99 14.17 12.76
C PHE A 60 4.45 14.62 12.61
N GLN A 61 4.84 15.75 13.19
CA GLN A 61 6.23 16.19 13.26
C GLN A 61 7.12 15.17 13.97
N VAL A 62 6.65 14.59 15.08
CA VAL A 62 7.37 13.54 15.80
C VAL A 62 7.62 12.32 14.91
N LEU A 63 6.58 11.79 14.24
CA LEU A 63 6.75 10.67 13.30
C LEU A 63 7.72 11.01 12.17
N ARG A 64 7.62 12.21 11.62
CA ARG A 64 8.48 12.67 10.52
C ARG A 64 9.93 12.76 10.95
N ARG A 65 10.19 13.29 12.15
CA ARG A 65 11.52 13.38 12.73
C ARG A 65 12.12 11.99 12.91
N PHE A 66 11.38 11.07 13.50
CA PHE A 66 11.81 9.66 13.63
C PHE A 66 12.12 9.03 12.26
N SER A 67 11.27 9.24 11.27
CA SER A 67 11.50 8.74 9.90
C SER A 67 12.78 9.30 9.28
N GLN A 68 13.06 10.60 9.48
CA GLN A 68 14.28 11.24 9.00
C GLN A 68 15.53 10.74 9.73
N ASP A 69 15.49 10.68 11.06
CA ASP A 69 16.60 10.24 11.91
C ASP A 69 16.96 8.77 11.65
N THR A 70 15.98 7.92 11.32
CA THR A 70 16.19 6.49 11.07
C THR A 70 16.36 6.14 9.59
N ASN A 71 16.11 7.09 8.68
CA ASN A 71 16.02 6.85 7.24
C ASN A 71 15.00 5.75 6.86
N VAL A 72 13.97 5.55 7.68
CA VAL A 72 12.91 4.55 7.45
C VAL A 72 11.68 5.25 6.86
N PRO A 73 10.99 4.65 5.87
CA PRO A 73 9.74 5.19 5.37
C PRO A 73 8.73 5.46 6.49
N LEU A 74 8.09 6.64 6.46
CA LEU A 74 7.17 7.10 7.51
C LEU A 74 6.08 6.08 7.87
N ARG A 75 5.56 5.36 6.86
CA ARG A 75 4.58 4.29 7.07
C ARG A 75 5.13 3.17 7.95
N ASP A 76 6.38 2.76 7.73
CA ASP A 76 6.97 1.65 8.46
C ASP A 76 7.34 2.07 9.89
N VAL A 77 7.74 3.32 10.10
CA VAL A 77 7.85 3.93 11.45
C VAL A 77 6.50 3.88 12.16
N ALA A 78 5.41 4.31 11.51
CA ALA A 78 4.06 4.26 12.07
C ALA A 78 3.62 2.83 12.41
N ARG A 79 3.92 1.84 11.55
CA ARG A 79 3.65 0.41 11.83
C ARG A 79 4.41 -0.09 13.04
N ALA A 80 5.70 0.24 13.14
CA ALA A 80 6.54 -0.15 14.27
C ALA A 80 5.98 0.42 15.58
N LEU A 81 5.58 1.69 15.57
CA LEU A 81 4.97 2.36 16.74
C LEU A 81 3.66 1.69 17.18
N ILE A 82 2.79 1.35 16.24
CA ILE A 82 1.54 0.64 16.58
C ILE A 82 1.85 -0.71 17.22
N TYR A 83 2.78 -1.47 16.64
CA TYR A 83 3.16 -2.80 17.11
C TYR A 83 3.76 -2.78 18.53
N GLN A 84 4.65 -1.84 18.84
CA GLN A 84 5.23 -1.71 20.19
C GLN A 84 4.16 -1.35 21.24
N THR A 85 3.19 -0.48 20.91
CA THR A 85 2.12 -0.10 21.83
C THR A 85 1.14 -1.24 22.09
N THR A 86 0.82 -2.05 21.07
CA THR A 86 -0.04 -3.23 21.25
C THR A 86 0.65 -4.34 22.05
N ASN A 87 1.96 -4.52 21.86
CA ASN A 87 2.71 -5.58 22.51
C ASN A 87 3.07 -5.24 23.97
N GLY A 88 3.17 -3.95 24.31
CA GLY A 88 3.42 -3.49 25.68
C GLY A 88 2.24 -3.68 26.65
N SER A 89 1.03 -4.01 26.15
CA SER A 89 -0.18 -4.17 26.97
C SER A 89 -0.53 -5.63 27.32
N THR A 90 0.24 -6.61 26.84
CA THR A 90 0.04 -8.02 27.23
C THR A 90 0.87 -8.32 28.48
N GLY A 91 0.32 -8.03 29.66
CA GLY A 91 0.76 -8.65 30.91
C GLY A 91 0.45 -10.16 30.89
N PRO A 92 1.27 -11.01 31.54
CA PRO A 92 1.08 -12.46 31.49
C PRO A 92 -0.28 -12.86 32.12
N PRO A 93 -0.99 -13.86 31.58
CA PRO A 93 -2.12 -14.45 32.28
C PRO A 93 -1.61 -15.09 33.58
N THR A 94 -2.20 -14.68 34.71
CA THR A 94 -1.94 -15.23 36.04
C THR A 94 -2.59 -16.61 36.19
#